data_AF-A0AA86X1K3-F1
#
_entry.id   AF-A0AA86X1K3-F1
#
_cell.length_a   1.000
_cell.length_b   1.000
_cell.length_c   1.000
_cell.angle_alpha   90.00
_cell.angle_beta   90.00
_cell.angle_gamma   90.00
#
_symmetry.space_group_name_H-M   'P 1'
#
loop_
_entity.id
_entity.type
_entity.pdbx_description
1 polymer ?
#
loop_
_entity_poly.entity_id
_entity_poly.type
_entity_poly.pdbx_seq_one_letter_code
_entity_poly.pdbx_strand_id
1 'polypeptide(L)'
;MKPVLFAFPLALTMLMPSIASAKETCTIEQFQAIDIQPDTKGGVLDKESGQFLITEKPPMRCANITFTTSTTRNRIASQMNNNFEANFYDNQTGSSHSVTFDEDEVKAGYIRIGPNKPAEAYVCFVTSETPIKDITCDVK
;
A
#
# COMPACT_ATOMS: atom_id res chain seq x y z
N MET A 1 -14.17 -54.42 -57.92
CA MET A 1 -13.74 -54.37 -56.50
C MET A 1 -13.71 -52.91 -56.07
N LYS A 2 -14.48 -52.53 -55.04
CA LYS A 2 -14.68 -51.13 -54.59
C LYS A 2 -13.51 -50.68 -53.70
N PRO A 3 -13.07 -49.41 -53.75
CA PRO A 3 -12.05 -48.91 -52.84
C PRO A 3 -12.68 -48.56 -51.48
N VAL A 4 -11.97 -48.90 -50.42
CA VAL A 4 -12.30 -48.56 -49.03
C VAL A 4 -11.74 -47.17 -48.75
N LEU A 5 -12.61 -46.21 -48.42
CA LEU A 5 -12.21 -44.89 -47.94
C LEU A 5 -12.01 -44.95 -46.43
N PHE A 6 -10.75 -44.86 -45.99
CA PHE A 6 -10.40 -44.62 -44.59
C PHE A 6 -10.60 -43.13 -44.27
N ALA A 7 -11.55 -42.83 -43.39
CA ALA A 7 -11.71 -41.49 -42.82
C ALA A 7 -10.78 -41.34 -41.60
N PHE A 8 -9.80 -40.45 -41.70
CA PHE A 8 -8.99 -39.98 -40.56
C PHE A 8 -9.66 -38.72 -39.98
N PRO A 9 -9.94 -38.63 -38.66
CA PRO A 9 -10.38 -37.37 -38.07
C PRO A 9 -9.15 -36.51 -37.78
N LEU A 10 -9.10 -35.31 -38.38
CA LEU A 10 -8.20 -34.23 -37.96
C LEU A 10 -8.60 -33.77 -36.55
N ALA A 11 -7.83 -34.17 -35.53
CA ALA A 11 -7.92 -33.57 -34.21
C ALA A 11 -7.07 -32.28 -34.20
N LEU A 12 -7.71 -31.16 -34.53
CA LEU A 12 -7.13 -29.83 -34.38
C LEU A 12 -7.26 -29.40 -32.92
N THR A 13 -6.25 -29.69 -32.09
CA THR A 13 -6.17 -29.18 -30.73
C THR A 13 -5.88 -27.68 -30.78
N MET A 14 -6.91 -26.87 -30.59
CA MET A 14 -6.79 -25.43 -30.42
C MET A 14 -6.00 -25.14 -29.14
N LEU A 15 -4.72 -24.80 -29.28
CA LEU A 15 -3.94 -24.13 -28.24
C LEU A 15 -4.53 -22.74 -28.04
N MET A 16 -5.45 -22.60 -27.07
CA MET A 16 -5.90 -21.28 -26.62
C MET A 16 -4.73 -20.64 -25.86
N PRO A 17 -4.21 -19.47 -26.30
CA PRO A 17 -3.23 -18.74 -25.51
C PRO A 17 -3.92 -18.28 -24.22
N SER A 18 -3.46 -18.79 -23.09
CA SER A 18 -3.83 -18.28 -21.77
C SER A 18 -3.43 -16.80 -21.74
N ILE A 19 -4.41 -15.90 -21.80
CA ILE A 19 -4.17 -14.47 -21.61
C ILE A 19 -3.83 -14.30 -20.13
N ALA A 20 -2.55 -14.41 -19.78
CA ALA A 20 -2.05 -14.05 -18.47
C ALA A 20 -2.14 -12.53 -18.34
N SER A 21 -3.25 -12.04 -17.80
CA SER A 21 -3.35 -10.64 -17.38
C SER A 21 -2.42 -10.46 -16.19
N ALA A 22 -1.29 -9.79 -16.39
CA ALA A 22 -0.34 -9.49 -15.32
C ALA A 22 -1.06 -8.64 -14.26
N LYS A 23 -1.08 -9.11 -13.00
CA LYS A 23 -1.62 -8.35 -11.88
C LYS A 23 -0.86 -7.01 -11.81
N GLU A 24 -1.59 -5.92 -11.65
CA GLU A 24 -0.95 -4.63 -11.43
C GLU A 24 -0.14 -4.70 -10.14
N THR A 25 1.15 -4.35 -10.22
CA THR A 25 2.05 -4.37 -9.08
C THR A 25 2.34 -2.95 -8.67
N CYS A 26 2.47 -2.73 -7.37
CA CYS A 26 2.94 -1.49 -6.79
C CYS A 26 4.31 -1.73 -6.13
N THR A 27 5.19 -0.74 -6.22
CA THR A 27 6.55 -0.83 -5.70
C THR A 27 6.88 0.44 -4.94
N ILE A 28 7.31 0.29 -3.69
CA ILE A 28 7.88 1.38 -2.90
C ILE A 28 9.34 1.53 -3.32
N GLU A 29 9.68 2.69 -3.85
CA GLU A 29 11.05 2.99 -4.32
C GLU A 29 11.89 3.52 -3.16
N GLN A 30 11.31 4.41 -2.36
CA GLN A 30 11.92 4.98 -1.17
C GLN A 30 10.84 5.38 -0.16
N PHE A 31 11.22 5.42 1.11
CA PHE A 31 10.42 6.05 2.14
C PHE A 31 11.30 6.76 3.16
N GLN A 32 10.73 7.78 3.79
CA GLN A 32 11.31 8.52 4.90
C GLN A 32 10.28 8.56 6.04
N ALA A 33 10.59 7.91 7.16
CA ALA A 33 9.71 7.91 8.33
C ALA A 33 9.62 9.30 8.96
N ILE A 34 8.41 9.67 9.38
CA ILE A 34 8.07 10.92 10.06
C ILE A 34 7.18 10.54 11.25
N ASP A 35 7.77 10.56 12.44
CA ASP A 35 7.03 10.25 13.67
C ASP A 35 6.32 11.52 14.18
N ILE A 36 4.99 11.48 14.29
CA ILE A 36 4.23 12.55 14.93
C ILE A 36 4.06 12.21 16.41
N GLN A 37 4.66 13.00 17.28
CA GLN A 37 4.49 12.86 18.72
C GLN A 37 3.07 13.31 19.14
N PRO A 38 2.44 12.64 20.11
CA PRO A 38 1.14 13.05 20.59
C PRO A 38 1.25 14.32 21.45
N ASP A 39 0.39 15.30 21.18
CA ASP A 39 0.36 16.57 21.91
C ASP A 39 -0.22 16.42 23.33
N THR A 40 -0.88 15.30 23.63
CA THR A 40 -1.58 15.06 24.90
C THR A 40 -0.89 13.98 25.73
N LYS A 41 -0.47 14.32 26.94
CA LYS A 41 -0.06 13.36 27.96
C LYS A 41 -1.26 12.98 28.83
N GLY A 42 -1.57 11.68 28.92
CA GLY A 42 -2.60 11.17 29.83
C GLY A 42 -2.07 11.14 31.26
N GLY A 43 -2.95 11.27 32.24
CA GLY A 43 -2.58 11.27 33.66
C GLY A 43 -3.55 10.44 34.48
N VAL A 44 -3.06 9.41 35.17
CA VAL A 44 -3.85 8.60 36.10
C VAL A 44 -3.30 8.80 37.50
N LEU A 45 -4.14 9.27 38.42
CA LEU A 45 -3.79 9.32 39.84
C LEU A 45 -3.95 7.92 40.44
N ASP A 46 -2.84 7.31 40.84
CA ASP A 46 -2.86 6.09 41.65
C ASP A 46 -3.30 6.44 43.08
N LYS A 47 -4.46 5.90 43.47
CA LYS A 47 -5.11 6.22 44.75
C LYS A 47 -4.44 5.53 45.94
N GLU A 48 -3.64 4.47 45.72
CA GLU A 48 -2.93 3.78 46.81
C GLU A 48 -1.60 4.46 47.15
N SER A 49 -0.82 4.84 46.13
CA SER A 49 0.48 5.50 46.33
C SER A 49 0.43 7.03 46.35
N GLY A 50 -0.68 7.63 45.88
CA GLY A 50 -0.81 9.07 45.67
C GLY A 50 0.01 9.60 44.49
N GLN A 51 0.61 8.72 43.67
CA GLN A 51 1.43 9.12 42.53
C GLN A 51 0.58 9.41 41.29
N PHE A 52 0.98 10.42 40.53
CA PHE A 52 0.36 10.73 39.24
C PHE A 52 1.16 10.06 38.13
N LEU A 53 0.60 9.00 37.54
CA LEU A 53 1.20 8.28 36.43
C LEU A 53 0.89 9.03 35.13
N ILE A 54 1.91 9.64 34.54
CA ILE A 54 1.81 10.22 33.20
C ILE A 54 1.96 9.07 32.20
N THR A 55 0.88 8.76 31.49
CA THR A 55 0.92 7.82 30.36
C THR A 55 1.07 8.63 29.08
N GLU A 56 2.26 8.56 28.48
CA GLU A 56 2.48 9.09 27.14
C GLU A 56 1.90 8.12 26.12
N LYS A 57 1.16 8.65 25.14
CA LYS A 57 0.62 7.85 24.05
C LYS A 57 1.76 7.57 23.06
N PRO A 58 1.80 6.41 22.39
CA PRO A 58 2.79 6.18 21.34
C PRO A 58 2.64 7.18 20.18
N PRO A 59 3.76 7.51 19.49
CA PRO A 59 3.72 8.39 18.33
C PRO A 59 2.92 7.77 17.19
N MET A 60 2.28 8.63 16.39
CA MET A 60 1.70 8.24 15.11
C MET A 60 2.83 7.98 14.12
N ARG A 61 2.81 6.80 13.50
CA ARG A 61 3.78 6.42 12.48
C ARG A 61 3.32 6.91 11.12
N CYS A 62 4.06 7.84 10.55
CA CYS A 62 3.85 8.34 9.20
C CYS A 62 5.14 8.25 8.38
N ALA A 63 5.04 8.43 7.07
CA ALA A 63 6.18 8.47 6.17
C ALA A 63 5.86 9.28 4.91
N ASN A 64 6.87 9.97 4.39
CA ASN A 64 6.89 10.33 2.97
C ASN A 64 7.32 9.10 2.19
N ILE A 65 6.57 8.73 1.16
CA ILE A 65 6.89 7.59 0.29
C ILE A 65 6.99 8.07 -1.16
N THR A 66 7.84 7.41 -1.92
CA THR A 66 7.82 7.47 -3.38
C THR A 66 7.54 6.07 -3.90
N PHE A 67 6.58 5.95 -4.80
CA PHE A 67 6.15 4.65 -5.30
C PHE A 67 5.76 4.71 -6.78
N THR A 68 5.87 3.56 -7.43
CA THR A 68 5.47 3.33 -8.82
C THR A 68 4.53 2.15 -8.95
N THR A 69 3.82 2.11 -10.08
CA THR A 69 2.97 0.99 -10.47
C THR A 69 3.47 0.38 -11.77
N SER A 70 3.21 -0.90 -12.01
CA SER A 70 3.62 -1.57 -13.26
C SER A 70 2.94 -1.02 -14.52
N THR A 71 1.85 -0.27 -14.37
CA THR A 71 1.15 0.35 -15.49
C THR A 71 0.84 1.82 -15.20
N THR A 72 0.88 2.65 -16.25
CA THR A 72 0.56 4.07 -16.10
C THR A 72 -0.94 4.30 -16.10
N ARG A 73 -1.52 4.69 -14.97
CA ARG A 73 -2.96 4.90 -14.78
C ARG A 73 -3.24 6.15 -13.94
N ASN A 74 -4.45 6.68 -14.10
CA ASN A 74 -4.97 7.72 -13.22
C ASN A 74 -5.66 7.03 -12.04
N ARG A 75 -5.30 7.42 -10.82
CA ARG A 75 -5.88 6.91 -9.57
C ARG A 75 -6.59 8.02 -8.84
N ILE A 76 -7.69 7.69 -8.18
CA ILE A 76 -8.43 8.65 -7.36
C ILE A 76 -7.67 8.79 -6.04
N ALA A 77 -7.10 9.97 -5.79
CA ALA A 77 -6.23 10.21 -4.63
C ALA A 77 -6.91 9.83 -3.30
N SER A 78 -8.19 10.19 -3.14
CA SER A 78 -8.97 9.90 -1.93
C SER A 78 -9.26 8.41 -1.67
N GLN A 79 -9.10 7.55 -2.68
CA GLN A 79 -9.32 6.10 -2.54
C GLN A 79 -8.05 5.35 -2.12
N MET A 80 -6.92 6.04 -1.97
CA MET A 80 -5.63 5.40 -1.68
C MET A 80 -5.36 5.20 -0.19
N ASN A 81 -6.24 5.68 0.70
CA ASN A 81 -6.02 5.69 2.15
C ASN A 81 -5.67 4.35 2.78
N ASN A 82 -6.03 3.19 2.20
CA ASN A 82 -5.72 1.85 2.72
C ASN A 82 -4.83 1.01 1.77
N ASN A 83 -4.15 1.65 0.83
CA ASN A 83 -3.37 0.96 -0.20
C ASN A 83 -1.93 0.70 0.22
N PHE A 84 -1.53 1.14 1.42
CA PHE A 84 -0.20 0.94 1.97
C PHE A 84 -0.28 0.17 3.29
N GLU A 85 0.74 -0.65 3.54
CA GLU A 85 0.89 -1.40 4.78
C GLU A 85 2.32 -1.20 5.28
N ALA A 86 2.45 -0.70 6.51
CA ALA A 86 3.72 -0.61 7.20
C ALA A 86 4.00 -1.91 7.95
N ASN A 87 5.22 -2.41 7.81
CA ASN A 87 5.79 -3.48 8.62
C ASN A 87 6.70 -2.85 9.67
N PHE A 88 6.55 -3.24 10.94
CA PHE A 88 7.33 -2.72 12.05
C PHE A 88 8.45 -3.69 12.46
N TYR A 89 9.46 -3.21 13.19
CA TYR A 89 10.59 -4.03 13.66
C TYR A 89 10.21 -5.15 14.64
N ASP A 90 9.03 -5.07 15.25
CA ASP A 90 8.45 -6.11 16.12
C ASP A 90 7.63 -7.14 15.33
N ASN A 91 7.60 -7.05 14.00
CA ASN A 91 6.84 -7.87 13.06
C ASN A 91 5.32 -7.67 13.11
N GLN A 92 4.84 -6.58 13.74
CA GLN A 92 3.46 -6.16 13.56
C GLN A 92 3.30 -5.43 12.22
N THR A 93 2.05 -5.35 11.75
CA THR A 93 1.69 -4.60 10.54
C THR A 93 0.61 -3.58 10.83
N GLY A 94 0.56 -2.51 10.04
CA GLY A 94 -0.45 -1.47 10.14
C GLY A 94 -0.83 -0.95 8.76
N SER A 95 -2.11 -0.99 8.43
CA SER A 95 -2.61 -0.39 7.19
C SER A 95 -2.61 1.14 7.32
N SER A 96 -2.38 1.83 6.20
CA SER A 96 -2.54 3.27 6.14
C SER A 96 -4.00 3.63 6.44
N HIS A 97 -4.21 4.77 7.12
CA HIS A 97 -5.55 5.35 7.30
C HIS A 97 -5.69 6.71 6.61
N SER A 98 -4.57 7.35 6.29
CA SER A 98 -4.50 8.64 5.64
C SER A 98 -3.37 8.64 4.63
N VAL A 99 -3.68 9.06 3.40
CA VAL A 99 -2.74 9.25 2.31
C VAL A 99 -3.03 10.61 1.69
N THR A 100 -2.02 11.47 1.70
CA THR A 100 -2.08 12.82 1.12
C THR A 100 -1.03 12.92 0.03
N PHE A 101 -1.36 13.63 -1.04
CA PHE A 101 -0.46 13.91 -2.15
C PHE A 101 -0.22 15.41 -2.23
N ASP A 102 0.82 15.81 -2.96
CA ASP A 102 1.00 17.21 -3.34
C ASP A 102 -0.20 17.69 -4.16
N GLU A 103 -0.75 18.85 -3.80
CA GLU A 103 -1.91 19.45 -4.47
C GLU A 103 -1.62 19.76 -5.96
N ASP A 104 -0.38 20.12 -6.29
CA ASP A 104 0.03 20.43 -7.67
C ASP A 104 0.06 19.18 -8.58
N GLU A 105 0.29 18.00 -7.98
CA GLU A 105 0.26 16.72 -8.68
C GLU A 105 -1.15 16.14 -8.82
N VAL A 106 -2.08 16.54 -7.93
CA VAL A 106 -3.47 16.07 -7.95
C VAL A 106 -4.31 16.92 -8.91
N LYS A 107 -4.60 16.36 -10.08
CA LYS A 107 -5.40 17.03 -11.12
C LYS A 107 -6.83 16.52 -11.11
N ALA A 108 -7.76 17.40 -10.73
CA ALA A 108 -9.18 17.08 -10.60
C ALA A 108 -9.45 15.86 -9.69
N GLY A 109 -8.67 15.69 -8.62
CA GLY A 109 -8.78 14.57 -7.69
C GLY A 109 -8.04 13.30 -8.12
N TYR A 110 -7.32 13.32 -9.25
CA TYR A 110 -6.56 12.20 -9.76
C TYR A 110 -5.06 12.40 -9.68
N ILE A 111 -4.34 11.35 -9.31
CA ILE A 111 -2.89 11.23 -9.40
C ILE A 111 -2.54 10.28 -10.56
N ARG A 112 -1.58 10.64 -11.41
CA ARG A 112 -1.14 9.78 -12.52
C ARG A 112 0.18 9.10 -12.17
N ILE A 113 0.15 7.78 -12.04
CA ILE A 113 1.27 6.96 -11.53
C ILE A 113 1.58 5.87 -12.56
N GLY A 114 2.85 5.54 -12.75
CA GLY A 114 3.29 4.44 -13.61
C GLY A 114 4.79 4.16 -13.49
N PRO A 115 5.34 3.23 -14.28
CA PRO A 115 6.74 2.78 -14.12
C PRO A 115 7.78 3.89 -14.30
N ASN A 116 7.47 4.88 -15.14
CA ASN A 116 8.32 6.04 -15.43
C ASN A 116 7.73 7.34 -14.87
N LYS A 117 6.75 7.23 -13.98
CA LYS A 117 6.09 8.37 -13.33
C LYS A 117 5.82 8.01 -11.86
N PRO A 118 6.87 8.05 -11.01
CA PRO A 118 6.69 7.88 -9.58
C PRO A 118 5.76 8.96 -9.02
N ALA A 119 5.06 8.60 -7.95
CA ALA A 119 4.28 9.55 -7.16
C ALA A 119 4.83 9.62 -5.75
N GLU A 120 4.79 10.82 -5.18
CA GLU A 120 5.11 11.07 -3.78
C GLU A 120 3.84 11.20 -2.97
N ALA A 121 3.81 10.60 -1.79
CA ALA A 121 2.69 10.69 -0.87
C ALA A 121 3.16 10.77 0.57
N TYR A 122 2.43 11.52 1.38
CA TYR A 122 2.51 11.50 2.83
C TYR A 122 1.48 10.52 3.38
N VAL A 123 1.93 9.49 4.10
CA VAL A 123 1.10 8.37 4.55
C VAL A 123 1.21 8.19 6.05
N CYS A 124 0.08 8.06 6.74
CA CYS A 124 0.01 7.74 8.16
C CYS A 124 -0.67 6.39 8.41
N PHE A 125 -0.15 5.65 9.40
CA PHE A 125 -0.51 4.25 9.68
C PHE A 125 -1.21 4.08 11.03
N VAL A 126 -0.47 3.79 12.09
CA VAL A 126 -1.03 3.56 13.43
C VAL A 126 -0.13 4.21 14.47
N THR A 127 -0.63 4.38 15.68
CA THR A 127 0.22 4.73 16.82
C THR A 127 1.00 3.51 17.26
N SER A 128 2.32 3.60 17.32
CA SER A 128 3.19 2.50 17.77
C SER A 128 4.49 3.03 18.38
N GLU A 129 5.01 2.36 19.41
CA GLU A 129 6.36 2.62 19.93
C GLU A 129 7.45 2.07 19.00
N THR A 130 7.08 1.17 18.09
CA THR A 130 7.98 0.51 17.16
C THR A 130 8.11 1.30 15.86
N PRO A 131 9.34 1.62 15.40
CA PRO A 131 9.55 2.28 14.11
C PRO A 131 9.12 1.44 12.91
N ILE A 132 8.77 2.12 11.82
CA ILE A 132 8.52 1.50 10.52
C ILE A 132 9.83 0.90 10.01
N LYS A 133 9.81 -0.39 9.67
CA LYS A 133 10.93 -1.13 9.06
C LYS A 133 10.87 -1.05 7.55
N ASP A 134 9.70 -1.32 6.98
CA ASP A 134 9.45 -1.27 5.54
C ASP A 134 7.96 -0.99 5.27
N ILE A 135 7.66 -0.57 4.04
CA ILE A 135 6.30 -0.28 3.58
C ILE A 135 6.07 -1.08 2.32
N THR A 136 4.88 -1.68 2.23
CA THR A 136 4.38 -2.35 1.03
C THR A 136 3.13 -1.64 0.53
N CYS A 137 2.76 -1.90 -0.72
CA CYS A 137 1.57 -1.34 -1.31
C CYS A 137 0.82 -2.35 -2.18
N ASP A 138 -0.51 -2.28 -2.11
CA ASP A 138 -1.43 -3.01 -2.98
C ASP A 138 -2.38 -1.98 -3.59
N VAL A 139 -2.10 -1.58 -4.84
CA VAL A 139 -2.98 -0.66 -5.57
C VAL A 139 -4.10 -1.50 -6.17
N LYS A 140 -5.21 -1.61 -5.41
CA LYS A 140 -6.44 -2.25 -5.86
C LYS A 140 -7.12 -1.49 -7.00
#